data_AF-A0A3A1UR10-F1
#
_entry.id   AF-A0A3A1UR10-F1
#
_cell.length_a   1.000
_cell.length_b   1.000
_cell.length_c   1.000
_cell.angle_alpha   90.00
_cell.angle_beta   90.00
_cell.angle_gamma   90.00
#
_symmetry.space_group_name_H-M   'P 1'
#
loop_
_entity.id
_entity.type
_entity.pdbx_description
1 polymer ?
#
loop_
_entity_poly.entity_id
_entity_poly.type
_entity_poly.pdbx_seq_one_letter_code
_entity_poly.pdbx_strand_id
1 'polypeptide(L)'
;MTSKLGEPEKIEQDEFWQELDIYYYPDVHVAFYDGLVQYVEVPLAEQIEINGKSVPMTEEGLKACLGQPDFIAEDGIVFQRDEAVLKLFIDESTRKPLYASFYHIATV
;
A
#
# COMPACT_ATOMS: atom_id res chain seq x y z
N MET A 1 -0.52 8.17 14.01
CA MET A 1 -1.64 7.41 13.41
C MET A 1 -2.83 7.29 14.36
N THR A 2 -2.61 7.04 15.65
CA THR A 2 -3.69 6.85 16.64
C THR A 2 -4.68 8.01 16.76
N SER A 3 -4.23 9.26 16.59
CA SER A 3 -5.13 10.42 16.55
C SER A 3 -6.04 10.49 15.32
N LYS A 4 -5.74 9.74 14.24
CA LYS A 4 -6.50 9.72 12.99
C LYS A 4 -7.34 8.44 12.83
N LEU A 5 -6.76 7.29 13.13
CA LEU A 5 -7.37 5.97 12.93
C LEU A 5 -7.86 5.32 14.24
N GLY A 6 -7.58 5.91 15.39
CA GLY A 6 -7.81 5.28 16.68
C GLY A 6 -6.73 4.25 17.03
N GLU A 7 -7.03 3.39 18.00
CA GLU A 7 -6.14 2.29 18.38
C GLU A 7 -6.19 1.17 17.34
N PRO A 8 -5.05 0.54 17.01
CA PRO A 8 -5.03 -0.62 16.12
C PRO A 8 -5.71 -1.83 16.77
N GLU A 9 -6.26 -2.71 15.94
CA GLU A 9 -6.84 -3.98 16.41
C GLU A 9 -5.75 -4.96 16.85
N LYS A 10 -4.58 -4.87 16.22
CA LYS A 10 -3.42 -5.71 16.48
C LYS A 10 -2.14 -4.94 16.16
N ILE A 11 -1.10 -5.19 16.94
CA ILE A 11 0.28 -4.80 16.62
C ILE A 11 1.09 -6.09 16.51
N GLU A 12 1.79 -6.27 15.40
CA GLU A 12 2.72 -7.38 15.18
C GLU A 12 4.12 -6.84 14.98
N GLN A 13 5.09 -7.41 15.69
CA GLN A 13 6.51 -7.11 15.47
C GLN A 13 7.07 -8.15 14.50
N ASP A 14 7.81 -7.71 13.49
CA ASP A 14 8.44 -8.61 12.53
C ASP A 14 9.50 -9.49 13.22
N GLU A 15 9.47 -10.79 12.92
CA GLU A 15 10.35 -11.77 13.57
C GLU A 15 11.84 -11.56 13.23
N PHE A 16 12.13 -10.99 12.05
CA PHE A 16 13.48 -10.79 11.55
C PHE A 16 13.97 -9.35 11.77
N TRP A 17 13.06 -8.39 11.79
CA TRP A 17 13.32 -6.96 11.95
C TRP A 17 12.64 -6.46 13.22
N GLN A 18 13.30 -6.63 14.37
CA GLN A 18 12.72 -6.30 15.69
C GLN A 18 12.32 -4.83 15.86
N GLU A 19 12.73 -3.94 14.98
CA GLU A 19 12.37 -2.52 14.98
C GLU A 19 11.20 -2.20 14.03
N LEU A 20 10.71 -3.22 13.29
CA LEU A 20 9.57 -3.12 12.38
C LEU A 20 8.30 -3.60 13.08
N ASP A 21 7.40 -2.66 13.37
CA ASP A 21 6.07 -2.95 13.91
C ASP A 21 5.01 -2.71 12.84
N ILE A 22 4.09 -3.66 12.66
CA ILE A 22 2.93 -3.57 11.78
C ILE A 22 1.67 -3.37 12.62
N TYR A 23 1.02 -2.23 12.39
CA TYR A 23 -0.22 -1.84 13.05
C TYR A 23 -1.39 -2.18 12.13
N TYR A 24 -2.28 -3.06 12.57
CA TYR A 24 -3.43 -3.51 11.80
C TYR A 24 -4.68 -2.71 12.19
N TYR A 25 -5.26 -2.02 11.22
CA TYR A 25 -6.57 -1.38 11.29
C TYR A 25 -7.51 -2.08 10.30
N PRO A 26 -8.85 -1.94 10.46
CA PRO A 26 -9.82 -2.64 9.61
C PRO A 26 -9.60 -2.47 8.10
N ASP A 27 -9.21 -1.26 7.68
CA ASP A 27 -9.09 -0.90 6.26
C ASP A 27 -7.64 -0.72 5.79
N VAL A 28 -6.66 -0.80 6.70
CA VAL A 28 -5.27 -0.45 6.39
C VAL A 28 -4.30 -1.07 7.39
N HIS A 29 -3.14 -1.51 6.91
CA HIS A 29 -2.01 -1.90 7.74
C HIS A 29 -0.88 -0.90 7.58
N VAL A 30 -0.24 -0.50 8.68
CA VAL A 30 0.80 0.52 8.66
C VAL A 30 2.05 -0.05 9.31
N ALA A 31 3.13 -0.13 8.55
CA ALA A 31 4.42 -0.56 9.06
C ALA A 31 5.28 0.62 9.49
N PHE A 32 5.84 0.51 10.69
CA PHE A 32 6.74 1.49 11.27
C PHE A 32 8.10 0.84 11.50
N TYR A 33 9.16 1.49 11.06
CA TYR A 33 10.53 1.14 11.43
C TYR A 33 11.17 2.33 12.11
N ASP A 34 11.66 2.15 13.34
CA ASP A 34 12.19 3.23 14.20
C ASP A 34 11.22 4.43 14.32
N GLY A 35 9.93 4.14 14.45
CA GLY A 35 8.86 5.15 14.55
C GLY A 35 8.51 5.89 13.25
N LEU A 36 9.19 5.59 12.14
CA LEU A 36 8.92 6.15 10.82
C LEU A 36 8.05 5.20 9.98
N VAL A 37 7.04 5.74 9.30
CA VAL A 37 6.20 4.95 8.39
C VAL A 37 7.04 4.45 7.22
N GLN A 38 7.12 3.13 7.06
CA GLN A 38 7.80 2.49 5.94
C GLN A 38 6.84 2.25 4.78
N TYR A 39 5.67 1.69 5.07
CA TYR A 39 4.61 1.50 4.09
C TYR A 39 3.23 1.53 4.74
N VAL A 40 2.26 1.82 3.88
CA VAL A 40 0.83 1.74 4.17
C VAL A 40 0.24 0.74 3.19
N GLU A 41 -0.26 -0.37 3.70
CA GLU A 41 -0.91 -1.41 2.92
C GLU A 41 -2.43 -1.29 3.04
N VAL A 42 -3.11 -1.27 1.91
CA VAL A 42 -4.56 -1.34 1.82
C VAL A 42 -4.92 -2.75 1.35
N PRO A 43 -5.60 -3.56 2.19
CA PRO A 43 -6.11 -4.86 1.78
C PRO A 43 -7.02 -4.76 0.55
N LEU A 44 -7.32 -5.90 -0.10
CA LEU A 44 -8.24 -5.90 -1.24
C LEU A 44 -9.58 -5.24 -0.87
N ALA A 45 -9.89 -4.16 -1.57
CA ALA A 45 -11.16 -3.45 -1.49
C ALA A 45 -11.73 -3.27 -2.89
N GLU A 46 -13.03 -2.98 -3.00
CA GLU A 46 -13.62 -2.64 -4.30
C GLU A 46 -13.04 -1.33 -4.86
N GLN A 47 -12.75 -0.38 -3.97
CA GLN A 47 -12.28 0.96 -4.31
C GLN A 47 -11.24 1.43 -3.30
N ILE A 48 -10.30 2.24 -3.78
CA ILE A 48 -9.29 2.93 -2.98
C ILE A 48 -9.42 4.43 -3.22
N GLU A 49 -9.26 5.24 -2.16
CA GLU A 49 -9.25 6.70 -2.29
C GLU A 49 -7.83 7.19 -2.60
N ILE A 50 -7.66 7.84 -3.75
CA ILE A 50 -6.38 8.45 -4.15
C ILE A 50 -6.64 9.92 -4.46
N ASN A 51 -6.02 10.82 -3.69
CA ASN A 51 -6.19 12.28 -3.82
C ASN A 51 -7.68 12.71 -3.81
N GLY A 52 -8.49 12.12 -2.93
CA GLY A 52 -9.93 12.42 -2.81
C GLY A 52 -10.80 11.85 -3.94
N LYS A 53 -10.25 10.99 -4.81
CA LYS A 53 -11.00 10.28 -5.84
C LYS A 53 -11.14 8.81 -5.46
N SER A 54 -12.35 8.28 -5.57
CA SER A 54 -12.58 6.85 -5.46
C SER A 54 -12.19 6.16 -6.76
N VAL A 55 -11.24 5.23 -6.68
CA VAL A 55 -10.67 4.52 -7.84
C VAL A 55 -10.89 3.03 -7.65
N PRO A 56 -11.41 2.29 -8.65
CA PRO A 56 -11.45 0.84 -8.58
C PRO A 56 -10.06 0.28 -8.34
N MET A 57 -9.92 -0.62 -7.36
CA MET A 57 -8.63 -1.21 -7.00
C MET A 57 -8.25 -2.34 -7.97
N THR A 58 -8.23 -2.01 -9.25
CA THR A 58 -7.87 -2.91 -10.35
C THR A 58 -6.78 -2.29 -11.20
N GLU A 59 -6.11 -3.12 -12.00
CA GLU A 59 -5.09 -2.66 -12.95
C GLU A 59 -5.66 -1.59 -13.91
N GLU A 60 -6.87 -1.80 -14.44
CA GLU A 60 -7.54 -0.85 -15.33
C GLU A 60 -7.96 0.42 -14.61
N GLY A 61 -8.50 0.31 -13.39
CA GLY A 61 -8.95 1.46 -12.59
C GLY A 61 -7.80 2.39 -12.24
N LEU A 62 -6.68 1.82 -11.77
CA LEU A 62 -5.48 2.59 -11.47
C LEU A 62 -4.86 3.19 -12.72
N LYS A 63 -4.80 2.45 -13.84
CA LYS A 63 -4.31 3.01 -15.11
C LYS A 63 -5.16 4.18 -15.61
N ALA A 64 -6.48 4.08 -15.49
CA ALA A 64 -7.38 5.17 -15.86
C ALA A 64 -7.20 6.42 -14.99
N CYS A 65 -6.87 6.26 -13.71
CA CYS A 65 -6.67 7.38 -12.79
C CYS A 65 -5.25 7.96 -12.82
N LEU A 66 -4.22 7.12 -12.89
CA LEU A 66 -2.82 7.48 -12.67
C LEU A 66 -1.98 7.52 -13.96
N GLY A 67 -2.50 6.98 -15.07
CA GLY A 67 -1.82 6.88 -16.35
C GLY A 67 -1.13 5.53 -16.55
N GLN A 68 -0.03 5.51 -17.31
CA GLN A 68 0.73 4.27 -17.50
C GLN A 68 1.56 3.96 -16.23
N PRO A 69 1.70 2.67 -15.86
CA PRO A 69 2.63 2.27 -14.81
C PRO A 69 4.07 2.62 -15.19
N ASP A 70 4.86 3.03 -14.20
CA ASP A 70 6.28 3.30 -14.36
C ASP A 70 7.08 2.00 -14.38
N PHE A 71 6.61 0.97 -13.66
CA PHE A 71 7.16 -0.38 -13.70
C PHE A 71 6.06 -1.43 -13.73
N ILE A 72 6.32 -2.55 -14.41
CA ILE A 72 5.43 -3.70 -14.52
C ILE A 72 6.23 -4.94 -14.14
N ALA A 73 5.72 -5.70 -13.18
CA ALA A 73 6.27 -6.97 -12.73
C ALA A 73 5.22 -8.09 -12.89
N GLU A 74 5.63 -9.33 -12.71
CA GLU A 74 4.73 -10.49 -12.76
C GLU A 74 3.65 -10.38 -11.67
N ASP A 75 4.07 -9.95 -10.48
CA ASP A 75 3.26 -9.84 -9.25
C ASP A 75 2.55 -8.49 -9.08
N GLY A 76 2.63 -7.58 -10.06
CA GLY A 76 1.99 -6.27 -9.90
C GLY A 76 2.45 -5.16 -10.84
N ILE A 77 1.89 -3.99 -10.61
CA ILE A 77 2.21 -2.76 -11.35
C ILE A 77 2.54 -1.63 -10.37
N VAL A 78 3.45 -0.75 -10.75
CA VAL A 78 3.98 0.32 -9.90
C VAL A 78 3.76 1.68 -10.56
N PHE A 79 3.29 2.63 -9.77
CA PHE A 79 3.18 4.05 -10.12
C PHE A 79 4.05 4.85 -9.17
N GLN A 80 4.96 5.66 -9.69
CA GLN A 80 5.86 6.49 -8.89
C GLN A 80 5.70 7.97 -9.25
N ARG A 81 5.49 8.82 -8.25
CA ARG A 81 5.47 10.27 -8.40
C ARG A 81 6.41 10.86 -7.34
N ASP A 82 7.54 11.40 -7.79
CA ASP A 82 8.62 11.85 -6.91
C ASP A 82 9.05 10.74 -5.93
N GLU A 83 8.93 10.98 -4.63
CA GLU A 83 9.27 10.03 -3.56
C GLU A 83 8.10 9.09 -3.20
N ALA A 84 6.90 9.30 -3.76
CA ALA A 84 5.72 8.48 -3.50
C ALA A 84 5.61 7.31 -4.49
N VAL A 85 5.46 6.09 -3.99
CA VAL A 85 5.31 4.88 -4.80
C VAL A 85 4.04 4.14 -4.40
N LEU A 86 3.19 3.81 -5.37
CA LEU A 86 2.05 2.93 -5.21
C LEU A 86 2.29 1.65 -6.01
N LYS A 87 2.33 0.49 -5.35
CA LYS A 87 2.32 -0.82 -6.01
C LYS A 87 0.95 -1.47 -5.80
N LEU A 88 0.32 -1.91 -6.90
CA LEU A 88 -0.81 -2.84 -6.84
C LEU A 88 -0.26 -4.25 -7.00
N PHE A 89 -0.43 -5.08 -5.97
CA PHE A 89 -0.09 -6.50 -6.02
C PHE A 89 -1.23 -7.26 -6.68
N ILE A 90 -0.85 -8.18 -7.56
CA ILE A 90 -1.77 -8.93 -8.43
C ILE A 90 -1.36 -10.39 -8.39
N ASP A 91 -2.35 -11.28 -8.30
CA ASP A 91 -2.13 -12.72 -8.44
C ASP A 91 -1.65 -13.04 -9.87
N GLU A 92 -0.48 -13.66 -9.99
CA GLU A 92 0.18 -13.94 -11.27
C GLU A 92 -0.67 -14.81 -12.19
N SER A 93 -1.44 -15.74 -11.62
CA SER A 93 -2.19 -16.75 -12.37
C SER A 93 -3.53 -16.23 -12.90
N THR A 94 -4.23 -15.44 -12.09
CA THR A 94 -5.58 -14.95 -12.37
C THR A 94 -5.62 -13.48 -12.80
N ARG A 95 -4.52 -12.77 -12.62
CA ARG A 95 -4.40 -11.31 -12.79
C ARG A 95 -5.39 -10.51 -11.93
N LYS A 96 -5.84 -11.08 -10.81
CA LYS A 96 -6.74 -10.39 -9.87
C LYS A 96 -5.94 -9.58 -8.84
N PRO A 97 -6.41 -8.39 -8.46
CA PRO A 97 -5.78 -7.60 -7.40
C PRO A 97 -5.81 -8.34 -6.05
N LEU A 98 -4.75 -8.18 -5.27
CA LEU A 98 -4.58 -8.78 -3.95
C LEU A 98 -4.56 -7.73 -2.84
N TYR A 99 -3.77 -6.69 -3.00
CA TYR A 99 -3.69 -5.54 -2.08
C TYR A 99 -2.87 -4.44 -2.77
N ALA A 100 -2.84 -3.24 -2.19
CA ALA A 100 -1.98 -2.16 -2.66
C ALA A 100 -1.12 -1.68 -1.51
N SER A 101 0.11 -1.28 -1.83
CA SER A 101 1.02 -0.72 -0.86
C SER A 101 1.54 0.61 -1.34
N PHE A 102 1.49 1.59 -0.44
CA PHE A 102 2.04 2.92 -0.61
C PHE A 102 3.34 3.00 0.18
N TYR A 103 4.41 3.37 -0.52
CA TYR A 103 5.74 3.56 0.05
C TYR A 103 6.14 5.02 -0.11
N HIS A 104 6.94 5.48 0.82
CA HIS A 104 7.72 6.69 0.65
C HIS A 104 9.18 6.28 0.48
N ILE A 105 9.77 6.56 -0.68
CA ILE A 105 11.21 6.38 -0.85
C ILE A 105 11.88 7.37 0.09
N ALA A 106 12.50 6.88 1.15
CA ALA A 106 13.37 7.70 1.97
C ALA A 106 14.64 7.97 1.17
N THR A 107 14.88 9.22 0.81
CA THR A 107 16.18 9.64 0.27
C THR A 107 17.20 9.54 1.40
N VAL A 108 18.13 8.59 1.30
CA VAL A 108 19.33 8.48 2.16
C VAL A 108 20.37 9.55 1.81
#